data_AF-A0A257L5U1-F1
#
_entry.id   AF-A0A257L5U1-F1
#
_cell.length_a   1.000
_cell.length_b   1.000
_cell.length_c   1.000
_cell.angle_alpha   90.00
_cell.angle_beta   90.00
_cell.angle_gamma   90.00
#
_symmetry.space_group_name_H-M   'P 1'
#
loop_
_entity.id
_entity.type
_entity.pdbx_description
1 polymer ?
#
loop_
_entity_poly.entity_id
_entity_poly.type
_entity_poly.pdbx_seq_one_letter_code
_entity_poly.pdbx_strand_id
1 'polypeptide(L)'
;MRLKIFLILFLFVSKTYACECAWNSISQNFQGASLIFFAKHVSTTQSSDVYTIYGKPMVTEQFEVLKFYKGVDNSTLSAGYKLSIVSSRQSSCGYSFEPNKTYLVYASSGISGYGYFVNLCSGTREIVGNQFIISNQANPEAGKDEDRELMKLAQKSNLTENSLVKTQQAAYQKTLEENEHTKIALQKELKKKGSMTIILSTTTLILFIYLLFDWFKKRKQKTN
;
A
#
# COMPACT_ATOMS: atom_id res chain seq x y z
N MET A 1 -11.72 -56.66 25.06
CA MET A 1 -11.48 -56.41 23.61
C MET A 1 -11.97 -55.03 23.15
N ARG A 2 -13.12 -54.52 23.62
CA ARG A 2 -13.67 -53.20 23.22
C ARG A 2 -12.80 -51.97 23.56
N LEU A 3 -12.00 -52.02 24.63
CA LEU A 3 -11.10 -50.92 25.02
C LEU A 3 -9.89 -50.74 24.07
N LYS A 4 -9.43 -51.83 23.43
CA LYS A 4 -8.27 -51.79 22.52
C LYS A 4 -8.59 -51.12 21.17
N ILE A 5 -9.83 -51.24 20.70
CA ILE A 5 -10.31 -50.59 19.46
C ILE A 5 -10.44 -49.07 19.65
N PHE A 6 -10.87 -48.63 20.83
CA PHE A 6 -10.96 -47.19 21.14
C PHE A 6 -9.58 -46.51 21.22
N LEU A 7 -8.56 -47.22 21.72
CA LEU A 7 -7.19 -46.73 21.78
C LEU A 7 -6.55 -46.60 20.38
N ILE A 8 -6.87 -47.51 19.47
CA ILE A 8 -6.35 -47.50 18.09
C ILE A 8 -7.00 -46.37 17.27
N LEU A 9 -8.30 -46.08 17.46
CA LEU A 9 -8.98 -44.96 16.81
C LEU A 9 -8.43 -43.57 17.21
N PHE A 10 -7.85 -43.45 18.40
CA PHE A 10 -7.23 -42.20 18.86
C PHE A 10 -5.88 -41.89 18.20
N LEU A 11 -5.20 -42.91 17.64
CA LEU A 11 -3.88 -42.75 17.01
C LEU A 11 -3.93 -42.23 15.57
N PHE A 12 -5.11 -42.16 14.94
CA PHE A 12 -5.27 -41.77 13.53
C PHE A 12 -5.75 -40.32 13.31
N VAL A 13 -5.93 -39.51 14.35
CA VAL A 13 -6.62 -38.21 14.23
C VAL A 13 -5.85 -37.02 14.82
N SER A 14 -4.58 -36.89 14.47
CA SER A 14 -3.91 -35.58 14.60
C SER A 14 -3.09 -35.28 13.36
N LYS A 15 -3.74 -34.70 12.34
CA LYS A 15 -3.02 -33.88 11.37
C LYS A 15 -2.53 -32.64 12.13
N THR A 16 -1.31 -32.71 12.65
CA THR A 16 -0.64 -31.54 13.18
C THR A 16 -0.24 -30.67 12.01
N TYR A 17 -0.85 -29.50 11.89
CA TYR A 17 -0.46 -28.50 10.90
C TYR A 17 0.84 -27.85 11.39
N ALA A 18 1.97 -28.42 10.98
CA ALA A 18 3.24 -27.72 11.01
C ALA A 18 3.27 -26.75 9.82
N CYS A 19 3.98 -25.63 9.98
CA CYS A 19 4.15 -24.70 8.87
C CYS A 19 5.16 -25.29 7.90
N GLU A 20 4.65 -25.64 6.72
CA GLU A 20 5.47 -26.06 5.58
C GLU A 20 5.55 -24.87 4.62
N CYS A 21 6.75 -24.34 4.46
CA CYS A 21 7.00 -23.24 3.53
C CYS A 21 7.30 -23.81 2.16
N ALA A 22 6.60 -23.33 1.13
CA ALA A 22 7.01 -23.59 -0.24
C ALA A 22 8.41 -22.99 -0.48
N TRP A 23 9.26 -23.72 -1.20
CA TRP A 23 10.56 -23.19 -1.59
C TRP A 23 10.39 -22.06 -2.60
N ASN A 24 10.81 -20.87 -2.20
CA ASN A 24 10.81 -19.69 -3.04
C ASN A 24 12.26 -19.28 -3.36
N SER A 25 12.51 -18.97 -4.63
CA SER A 25 13.76 -18.34 -5.07
C SER A 25 13.91 -16.93 -4.48
N ILE A 26 15.13 -16.39 -4.50
CA ILE A 26 15.44 -15.00 -4.12
C ILE A 26 14.53 -14.04 -4.89
N SER A 27 14.33 -14.28 -6.19
CA SER A 27 13.44 -13.46 -7.02
C SER A 27 11.97 -13.54 -6.58
N GLN A 28 11.47 -14.72 -6.21
CA GLN A 28 10.09 -14.89 -5.74
C GLN A 28 9.88 -14.21 -4.40
N ASN A 29 10.80 -14.39 -3.44
CA ASN A 29 10.77 -13.69 -2.16
C ASN A 29 10.86 -12.17 -2.36
N PHE A 30 11.71 -11.71 -3.28
CA PHE A 30 11.83 -10.29 -3.62
C PHE A 30 10.53 -9.72 -4.18
N GLN A 31 9.81 -10.48 -5.03
CA GLN A 31 8.54 -10.05 -5.59
C GLN A 31 7.43 -10.01 -4.53
N GLY A 32 7.35 -11.01 -3.65
CA GLY A 32 6.33 -11.11 -2.60
C GLY A 32 6.52 -10.17 -1.40
N ALA A 33 7.75 -9.70 -1.18
CA ALA A 33 8.03 -8.74 -0.11
C ALA A 33 7.70 -7.31 -0.56
N SER A 34 7.05 -6.55 0.31
CA SER A 34 6.84 -5.11 0.14
C SER A 34 8.06 -4.31 0.58
N LEU A 35 8.79 -4.83 1.56
CA LEU A 35 9.95 -4.20 2.17
C LEU A 35 11.05 -5.24 2.37
N ILE A 36 12.27 -4.91 1.96
CA ILE A 36 13.43 -5.80 2.11
C ILE A 36 14.59 -4.98 2.65
N PHE A 37 15.17 -5.42 3.76
CA PHE A 37 16.23 -4.68 4.43
C PHE A 37 17.18 -5.58 5.20
N PHE A 38 18.42 -5.10 5.35
CA PHE A 38 19.45 -5.66 6.20
C PHE A 38 19.53 -4.83 7.48
N ALA A 39 19.36 -5.48 8.63
CA ALA A 39 19.29 -4.79 9.90
C ALA A 39 19.73 -5.64 11.09
N LYS A 40 20.09 -4.94 12.16
CA LYS A 40 20.36 -5.54 13.45
C LYS A 40 19.10 -5.49 14.32
N HIS A 41 18.71 -6.62 14.91
CA HIS A 41 17.59 -6.68 15.84
C HIS A 41 17.98 -6.03 17.17
N VAL A 42 17.14 -5.12 17.66
CA VAL A 42 17.38 -4.32 18.87
C VAL A 42 16.57 -4.86 20.04
N SER A 43 15.26 -5.02 19.85
CA SER A 43 14.36 -5.42 20.93
C SER A 43 13.04 -5.98 20.41
N THR A 44 12.39 -6.79 21.22
CA THR A 44 11.01 -7.26 21.02
C THR A 44 10.11 -6.65 22.09
N THR A 45 9.01 -6.02 21.69
CA THR A 45 7.99 -5.48 22.59
C THR A 45 6.66 -6.17 22.31
N GLN A 46 5.91 -6.60 23.34
CA GLN A 46 4.54 -7.07 23.12
C GLN A 46 3.66 -5.90 22.67
N SER A 47 2.91 -6.09 21.59
CA SER A 47 1.89 -5.12 21.19
C SER A 47 0.65 -5.33 22.05
N SER A 48 0.19 -4.27 22.71
CA SER A 48 -1.09 -4.27 23.45
C SER A 48 -2.30 -4.21 22.53
N ASP A 49 -2.10 -3.75 21.29
CA ASP A 49 -3.18 -3.26 20.42
C ASP A 49 -3.42 -4.18 19.22
N VAL A 50 -2.50 -5.12 18.94
CA VAL A 50 -2.57 -6.01 17.79
C VAL A 50 -2.58 -7.47 18.24
N TYR A 51 -3.63 -8.20 17.82
CA TYR A 51 -3.83 -9.60 18.16
C TYR A 51 -3.91 -10.44 16.89
N THR A 52 -3.41 -11.67 16.99
CA THR A 52 -3.62 -12.70 15.98
C THR A 52 -5.10 -13.07 15.89
N ILE A 53 -5.49 -13.76 14.81
CA ILE A 53 -6.86 -14.31 14.64
C ILE A 53 -7.28 -15.27 15.76
N TYR A 54 -6.31 -15.76 16.55
CA TYR A 54 -6.54 -16.65 17.69
C TYR A 54 -6.54 -15.91 19.04
N GLY A 55 -6.57 -14.58 19.04
CA GLY A 55 -6.62 -13.75 20.25
C GLY A 55 -5.29 -13.68 21.03
N LYS A 56 -4.18 -14.15 20.46
CA LYS A 56 -2.84 -13.97 21.06
C LYS A 56 -2.25 -12.62 20.67
N PRO A 57 -1.61 -11.88 21.59
CA PRO A 57 -0.96 -10.62 21.25
C PRO A 57 0.17 -10.84 20.24
N MET A 58 0.27 -9.96 19.26
CA MET A 58 1.42 -9.91 18.35
C MET A 58 2.59 -9.21 19.04
N VAL A 59 3.79 -9.40 18.52
CA VAL A 59 4.97 -8.70 19.02
C VAL A 59 5.47 -7.73 17.96
N THR A 60 5.97 -6.59 18.42
CA THR A 60 6.65 -5.60 17.60
C THR A 60 8.15 -5.79 17.76
N GLU A 61 8.81 -6.07 16.65
CA GLU A 61 10.24 -6.28 16.55
C GLU A 61 10.90 -4.98 16.07
N GLN A 62 11.87 -4.49 16.82
CA GLN A 62 12.59 -3.25 16.52
C GLN A 62 13.93 -3.57 15.90
N PHE A 63 14.24 -2.89 14.81
CA PHE A 63 15.45 -3.06 14.02
C PHE A 63 16.19 -1.75 13.85
N GLU A 64 17.51 -1.81 13.96
CA GLU A 64 18.42 -0.77 13.49
C GLU A 64 18.80 -1.12 12.05
N VAL A 65 18.24 -0.37 11.10
CA VAL A 65 18.40 -0.66 9.68
C VAL A 65 19.73 -0.15 9.17
N LEU A 66 20.47 -1.06 8.56
CA LEU A 66 21.78 -0.82 7.98
C LEU A 66 21.67 -0.49 6.48
N LYS A 67 20.71 -1.12 5.78
CA LYS A 67 20.54 -0.99 4.33
C LYS A 67 19.16 -1.47 3.88
N PHE A 68 18.51 -0.75 2.96
CA PHE A 68 17.31 -1.24 2.27
C PHE A 68 17.64 -1.73 0.86
N TYR A 69 16.97 -2.81 0.47
CA TYR A 69 16.97 -3.35 -0.90
C TYR A 69 15.65 -3.05 -1.62
N LYS A 70 14.55 -2.85 -0.88
CA LYS A 70 13.22 -2.59 -1.46
C LYS A 70 12.33 -1.85 -0.46
N GLY A 71 11.47 -0.96 -0.97
CA GLY A 71 10.31 -0.39 -0.26
C GLY A 71 10.52 0.96 0.44
N VAL A 72 11.76 1.45 0.56
CA VAL A 72 12.06 2.81 1.03
C VAL A 72 13.15 3.40 0.14
N ASP A 73 13.04 4.69 -0.19
CA ASP A 73 14.09 5.39 -0.93
C ASP A 73 15.35 5.54 -0.07
N ASN A 74 16.46 4.96 -0.54
CA ASN A 74 17.74 5.00 0.16
C ASN A 74 18.30 6.42 0.33
N SER A 75 17.79 7.40 -0.44
CA SER A 75 18.26 8.80 -0.41
C SER A 75 17.90 9.55 0.89
N THR A 76 16.91 9.08 1.64
CA THR A 76 16.34 9.80 2.80
C THR A 76 16.77 9.24 4.15
N LEU A 77 17.62 8.22 4.18
CA LEU A 77 17.93 7.48 5.40
C LEU A 77 19.27 7.88 6.01
N SER A 78 19.23 8.24 7.29
CA SER A 78 20.42 8.35 8.13
C SER A 78 20.83 6.97 8.64
N ALA A 79 22.13 6.72 8.80
CA ALA A 79 22.63 5.52 9.47
C ALA A 79 21.98 5.37 10.86
N GLY A 80 21.52 4.16 11.19
CA GLY A 80 20.86 3.88 12.47
C GLY A 80 19.36 4.12 12.50
N TYR A 81 18.69 4.20 11.34
CA TYR A 81 17.23 4.30 11.27
C TYR A 81 16.54 3.14 11.99
N LYS A 82 15.58 3.46 12.87
CA LYS A 82 14.82 2.45 13.62
C LYS A 82 13.53 2.09 12.90
N LEU A 83 13.35 0.81 12.61
CA LEU A 83 12.16 0.28 11.96
C LEU A 83 11.47 -0.74 12.86
N SER A 84 10.15 -0.62 12.96
CA SER A 84 9.29 -1.57 13.67
C SER A 84 8.57 -2.46 12.67
N ILE A 85 8.61 -3.78 12.89
CA ILE A 85 7.79 -4.75 12.15
C ILE A 85 6.99 -5.60 13.11
N VAL A 86 5.86 -6.11 12.68
CA VAL A 86 5.02 -7.00 13.48
C VAL A 86 5.40 -8.45 13.18
N SER A 87 5.59 -9.26 14.21
CA SER A 87 5.83 -10.69 14.09
C SER A 87 4.87 -11.47 14.98
N SER A 88 4.54 -12.70 14.56
CA SER A 88 3.70 -13.61 15.32
C SER A 88 4.55 -14.68 16.01
N ARG A 89 5.57 -14.27 16.79
CA ARG A 89 6.54 -15.15 17.48
C ARG A 89 5.93 -16.37 18.19
N GLN A 90 4.69 -16.26 18.67
CA GLN A 90 3.96 -17.33 19.38
C GLN A 90 2.96 -18.13 18.52
N SER A 91 2.94 -17.89 17.21
CA SER A 91 2.12 -18.65 16.25
C SER A 91 2.94 -19.77 15.62
N SER A 92 2.26 -20.78 15.09
CA SER A 92 2.91 -21.92 14.44
C SER A 92 3.87 -21.53 13.32
N CYS A 93 3.64 -20.41 12.64
CA CYS A 93 4.48 -19.91 11.53
C CYS A 93 5.19 -18.58 11.88
N GLY A 94 5.34 -18.27 13.17
CA GLY A 94 6.05 -17.09 13.62
C GLY A 94 7.53 -17.16 13.28
N TYR A 95 8.13 -16.02 12.94
CA TYR A 95 9.58 -15.88 12.95
C TYR A 95 10.00 -15.32 14.30
N SER A 96 11.02 -15.92 14.93
CA SER A 96 11.59 -15.44 16.20
C SER A 96 12.91 -14.76 15.94
N PHE A 97 13.05 -13.52 16.40
CA PHE A 97 14.30 -12.79 16.33
C PHE A 97 15.05 -12.86 17.67
N GLU A 98 16.35 -13.06 17.57
CA GLU A 98 17.27 -12.96 18.69
C GLU A 98 17.86 -11.55 18.79
N PRO A 99 17.89 -10.95 19.99
CA PRO A 99 18.50 -9.63 20.21
C PRO A 99 19.95 -9.57 19.75
N ASN A 100 20.35 -8.42 19.21
CA ASN A 100 21.72 -8.12 18.81
C ASN A 100 22.27 -8.99 17.65
N LYS A 101 21.41 -9.77 16.98
CA LYS A 101 21.75 -10.48 15.75
C LYS A 101 21.35 -9.67 14.51
N THR A 102 21.97 -10.00 13.38
CA THR A 102 21.73 -9.31 12.11
C THR A 102 20.93 -10.20 11.17
N TYR A 103 19.99 -9.61 10.44
CA TYR A 103 19.05 -10.32 9.59
C TYR A 103 18.92 -9.65 8.23
N LEU A 104 18.69 -10.46 7.21
CA LEU A 104 18.03 -10.02 5.98
C LEU A 104 16.54 -10.30 6.15
N VAL A 105 15.75 -9.24 6.16
CA VAL A 105 14.32 -9.28 6.46
C VAL A 105 13.53 -9.05 5.19
N TYR A 106 12.63 -9.99 4.89
CA TYR A 106 11.63 -9.89 3.84
C TYR A 106 10.28 -9.70 4.50
N ALA A 107 9.75 -8.48 4.47
CA ALA A 107 8.49 -8.13 5.10
C ALA A 107 7.42 -7.81 4.06
N SER A 108 6.21 -8.28 4.29
CA SER A 108 5.05 -8.03 3.45
C SER A 108 4.14 -6.99 4.11
N SER A 109 3.39 -6.23 3.33
CA SER A 109 2.39 -5.30 3.85
C SER A 109 1.24 -6.06 4.51
N GLY A 110 0.94 -5.74 5.77
CA GLY A 110 -0.17 -6.37 6.51
C GLY A 110 -1.54 -6.10 5.89
N ILE A 111 -2.48 -7.03 6.10
CA ILE A 111 -3.82 -7.03 5.49
C ILE A 111 -4.71 -5.87 6.01
N SER A 112 -4.28 -5.13 7.04
CA SER A 112 -5.14 -4.15 7.71
C SER A 112 -4.43 -2.85 8.12
N GLY A 113 -3.36 -2.47 7.42
CA GLY A 113 -2.66 -1.21 7.69
C GLY A 113 -1.80 -1.19 8.96
N TYR A 114 -1.69 -2.30 9.70
CA TYR A 114 -0.82 -2.45 10.89
C TYR A 114 0.68 -2.58 10.56
N GLY A 115 1.13 -1.92 9.49
CA GLY A 115 2.53 -1.93 9.06
C GLY A 115 2.96 -3.21 8.35
N TYR A 116 4.26 -3.51 8.44
CA TYR A 116 4.90 -4.65 7.80
C TYR A 116 4.91 -5.87 8.73
N PHE A 117 4.72 -7.05 8.16
CA PHE A 117 4.75 -8.31 8.91
C PHE A 117 5.76 -9.31 8.34
N VAL A 118 6.26 -10.18 9.21
CA VAL A 118 7.16 -11.29 8.87
C VAL A 118 6.62 -12.60 9.44
N ASN A 119 6.84 -13.68 8.69
CA ASN A 119 6.56 -15.04 9.12
C ASN A 119 7.73 -15.97 8.73
N LEU A 120 7.66 -17.24 9.14
CA LEU A 120 8.69 -18.24 8.89
C LEU A 120 8.99 -18.46 7.39
N CYS A 121 8.00 -18.20 6.52
CA CYS A 121 8.07 -18.49 5.09
C CYS A 121 8.43 -17.26 4.24
N SER A 122 8.68 -16.10 4.84
CA SER A 122 8.94 -14.87 4.07
C SER A 122 10.33 -14.85 3.41
N GLY A 123 11.21 -15.77 3.79
CA GLY A 123 12.61 -15.80 3.36
C GLY A 123 13.56 -15.05 4.28
N THR A 124 13.03 -14.45 5.36
CA THR A 124 13.84 -13.82 6.42
C THR A 124 14.80 -14.82 7.05
N ARG A 125 16.04 -14.40 7.28
CA ARG A 125 17.10 -15.25 7.86
C ARG A 125 18.17 -14.45 8.60
N GLU A 126 18.80 -15.09 9.58
CA GLU A 126 19.99 -14.56 10.27
C GLU A 126 21.21 -14.55 9.34
N ILE A 127 22.06 -13.55 9.52
CA ILE A 127 23.34 -13.40 8.86
C ILE A 127 24.44 -13.45 9.92
N VAL A 128 25.40 -14.34 9.71
CA VAL A 128 26.55 -14.49 10.61
C VAL A 128 27.82 -14.14 9.83
N GLY A 129 28.49 -13.07 10.25
CA GLY A 129 29.57 -12.46 9.48
C GLY A 129 29.05 -11.87 8.17
N ASN A 130 29.69 -12.22 7.05
CA ASN A 130 29.25 -11.85 5.69
C ASN A 130 28.57 -13.03 4.96
N GLN A 131 28.20 -14.09 5.67
CA GLN A 131 27.59 -15.28 5.09
C GLN A 131 26.12 -15.37 5.50
N PHE A 132 25.25 -15.54 4.51
CA PHE A 132 23.84 -15.85 4.70
C PHE A 132 23.73 -17.29 5.20
N ILE A 133 23.22 -17.49 6.42
CA ILE A 133 22.97 -18.85 6.92
C ILE A 133 21.78 -19.40 6.15
N ILE A 134 22.04 -20.35 5.24
CA ILE A 134 20.99 -21.09 4.56
C ILE A 134 20.52 -22.17 5.53
N SER A 135 19.31 -22.00 6.07
CA SER A 135 18.74 -22.94 7.06
C SER A 135 18.38 -24.31 6.47
N ASN A 136 18.46 -24.50 5.14
CA ASN A 136 18.18 -25.78 4.50
C ASN A 136 19.03 -26.03 3.24
N GLN A 137 19.86 -27.07 3.28
CA GLN A 137 20.74 -27.53 2.19
C GLN A 137 20.00 -27.96 0.91
N ALA A 138 18.67 -28.10 0.95
CA ALA A 138 17.85 -28.50 -0.20
C ALA A 138 17.48 -27.34 -1.15
N ASN A 139 17.80 -26.07 -0.81
CA ASN A 139 17.53 -24.95 -1.69
C ASN A 139 18.55 -24.92 -2.85
N PRO A 140 18.13 -25.01 -4.13
CA PRO A 140 19.05 -24.95 -5.27
C PRO A 140 19.75 -23.59 -5.43
N GLU A 141 19.33 -22.56 -4.68
CA GLU A 141 19.97 -21.25 -4.62
C GLU A 141 20.89 -21.07 -3.40
N ALA A 142 21.02 -22.11 -2.57
CA ALA A 142 21.97 -22.15 -1.48
C ALA A 142 23.39 -21.85 -2.00
N GLY A 143 24.01 -20.79 -1.50
CA GLY A 143 25.38 -20.39 -1.85
C GLY A 143 25.50 -19.41 -3.03
N LYS A 144 24.38 -19.01 -3.66
CA LYS A 144 24.41 -17.85 -4.56
C LYS A 144 24.66 -16.58 -3.75
N ASP A 145 25.40 -15.63 -4.33
CA ASP A 145 25.62 -14.30 -3.76
C ASP A 145 24.30 -13.50 -3.77
N GLU A 146 23.56 -13.65 -2.68
CA GLU A 146 22.24 -13.07 -2.50
C GLU A 146 22.28 -11.54 -2.45
N ASP A 147 23.33 -10.92 -1.88
CA ASP A 147 23.48 -9.46 -1.88
C ASP A 147 23.57 -8.94 -3.31
N ARG A 148 24.37 -9.60 -4.16
CA ARG A 148 24.49 -9.24 -5.58
C ARG A 148 23.18 -9.40 -6.34
N GLU A 149 22.43 -10.48 -6.11
CA GLU A 149 21.15 -10.69 -6.79
C GLU A 149 20.07 -9.70 -6.29
N LEU A 150 20.01 -9.40 -4.99
CA LEU A 150 19.13 -8.38 -4.44
C LEU A 150 19.47 -6.99 -4.97
N MET A 151 20.75 -6.66 -5.12
CA MET A 151 21.20 -5.41 -5.75
C MET A 151 20.73 -5.27 -7.19
N LYS A 152 20.88 -6.33 -7.99
CA LYS A 152 20.38 -6.34 -9.38
C LYS A 152 18.87 -6.15 -9.44
N LEU A 153 18.13 -6.84 -8.56
CA LEU A 153 16.67 -6.75 -8.49
C LEU A 153 16.21 -5.36 -8.04
N ALA A 154 16.88 -4.77 -7.06
CA ALA A 154 16.62 -3.41 -6.57
C ALA A 154 16.87 -2.33 -7.62
N GLN A 155 17.98 -2.43 -8.36
CA GLN A 155 18.26 -1.51 -9.47
C GLN A 155 17.19 -1.62 -10.56
N LYS A 156 16.80 -2.85 -10.93
CA LYS A 156 15.76 -3.10 -11.92
C LYS A 156 14.39 -2.58 -11.47
N SER A 157 14.03 -2.72 -10.19
CA SER A 157 12.77 -2.20 -9.67
C SER A 157 12.75 -0.67 -9.71
N ASN A 158 13.84 -0.02 -9.29
CA ASN A 158 13.92 1.45 -9.28
C ASN A 158 13.83 2.05 -10.71
N LEU A 159 14.40 1.38 -11.71
CA LEU A 159 14.24 1.77 -13.11
C LEU A 159 12.78 1.64 -13.59
N THR A 160 12.11 0.57 -13.17
CA THR A 160 10.72 0.29 -13.56
C THR A 160 9.75 1.26 -12.88
N GLU A 161 9.91 1.50 -11.59
CA GLU A 161 9.08 2.41 -10.80
C GLU A 161 9.21 3.85 -11.29
N ASN A 162 10.43 4.31 -11.56
CA ASN A 162 10.64 5.64 -12.15
C ASN A 162 10.01 5.80 -13.53
N SER A 163 9.92 4.74 -14.32
CA SER A 163 9.23 4.79 -15.63
C SER A 163 7.71 4.87 -15.46
N LEU A 164 7.13 4.09 -14.54
CA LEU A 164 5.69 4.04 -14.31
C LEU A 164 5.16 5.34 -13.68
N VAL A 165 5.88 5.87 -12.69
CA VAL A 165 5.54 7.13 -12.00
C VAL A 165 5.56 8.31 -12.99
N LYS A 166 6.54 8.36 -13.89
CA LYS A 166 6.59 9.38 -14.96
C LYS A 166 5.39 9.28 -15.90
N THR A 167 5.01 8.06 -16.30
CA THR A 167 3.83 7.85 -17.17
C THR A 167 2.55 8.26 -16.46
N GLN A 168 2.39 7.95 -15.18
CA GLN A 168 1.20 8.29 -14.41
C GLN A 168 1.10 9.80 -14.14
N GLN A 169 2.23 10.47 -13.85
CA GLN A 169 2.27 11.92 -13.70
C GLN A 169 1.91 12.65 -15.00
N ALA A 170 2.44 12.19 -16.14
CA ALA A 170 2.09 12.76 -17.45
C ALA A 170 0.60 12.59 -17.78
N ALA A 171 0.01 11.43 -17.47
CA ALA A 171 -1.42 11.20 -17.65
C ALA A 171 -2.27 12.12 -16.76
N TYR A 172 -1.88 12.28 -15.48
CA TYR A 172 -2.59 13.17 -14.56
C TYR A 172 -2.53 14.64 -14.98
N GLN A 173 -1.36 15.13 -15.40
CA GLN A 173 -1.20 16.49 -15.91
C GLN A 173 -2.09 16.76 -17.12
N LYS A 174 -2.15 15.81 -18.06
CA LYS A 174 -3.03 15.91 -19.23
C LYS A 174 -4.51 16.02 -18.84
N THR A 175 -4.97 15.21 -17.88
CA THR A 175 -6.34 15.30 -17.38
C THR A 175 -6.61 16.63 -16.67
N LEU A 176 -5.63 17.19 -15.96
CA LEU A 176 -5.76 18.50 -15.33
C LEU A 176 -5.97 19.62 -16.38
N GLU A 177 -5.17 19.60 -17.45
CA GLU A 177 -5.28 20.56 -18.56
C GLU A 177 -6.62 20.44 -19.29
N GLU A 178 -7.09 19.21 -19.58
CA GLU A 178 -8.41 18.97 -20.20
C GLU A 178 -9.57 19.50 -19.34
N ASN A 179 -9.47 19.35 -18.01
CA ASN A 179 -10.47 19.87 -17.08
C ASN A 179 -10.47 21.41 -17.03
N GLU A 180 -9.31 22.06 -17.07
CA GLU A 180 -9.21 23.52 -17.12
C GLU A 180 -9.82 24.08 -18.42
N HIS A 181 -9.52 23.47 -19.57
CA HIS A 181 -10.13 23.84 -20.84
C HIS A 181 -11.66 23.71 -20.82
N THR A 182 -12.17 22.64 -20.23
CA THR A 182 -13.62 22.39 -20.08
C THR A 182 -14.28 23.46 -19.20
N LYS A 183 -13.63 23.83 -18.08
CA LYS A 183 -14.12 24.88 -17.18
C LYS A 183 -14.19 26.23 -17.88
N ILE A 184 -13.18 26.59 -18.67
CA ILE A 184 -13.17 27.84 -19.45
C ILE A 184 -14.30 27.84 -20.49
N ALA A 185 -14.51 26.72 -21.19
CA ALA A 185 -15.60 26.58 -22.16
C ALA A 185 -16.98 26.76 -21.50
N LEU A 186 -17.21 26.10 -20.36
CA LEU A 186 -18.46 26.23 -19.59
C LEU A 186 -18.69 27.66 -19.10
N GLN A 187 -17.65 28.35 -18.61
CA GLN A 187 -17.79 29.75 -18.19
C GLN A 187 -18.15 30.69 -19.34
N LYS A 188 -17.61 30.45 -20.55
CA LYS A 188 -17.99 31.22 -21.75
C LYS A 188 -19.46 30.98 -22.13
N GLU A 189 -19.92 29.74 -22.09
CA GLU A 189 -21.33 29.38 -22.35
C GLU A 189 -22.27 30.02 -21.32
N LEU A 190 -21.92 30.02 -20.03
CA LEU A 190 -22.71 30.67 -18.98
C LEU A 190 -22.80 32.18 -19.17
N LYS A 191 -21.69 32.86 -19.52
CA LYS A 191 -21.71 34.31 -19.83
C LYS A 191 -22.60 34.62 -21.04
N LYS A 192 -22.56 33.79 -22.08
CA LYS A 192 -23.41 33.95 -23.28
C LYS A 192 -24.89 33.80 -22.93
N LYS A 193 -25.25 32.79 -22.14
CA LYS A 193 -26.63 32.58 -21.67
C LYS A 193 -27.12 33.72 -20.76
N GLY A 194 -26.27 34.19 -19.83
CA GLY A 194 -26.61 35.32 -18.95
C GLY A 194 -26.93 36.60 -19.71
N SER A 195 -26.14 36.94 -20.74
CA SER A 195 -26.41 38.09 -21.61
C SER A 195 -27.74 37.95 -22.36
N MET A 196 -28.05 36.75 -22.86
CA MET A 196 -29.32 36.47 -23.55
C MET A 196 -30.54 36.63 -22.62
N THR A 197 -30.43 36.18 -21.36
CA THR A 197 -31.49 36.36 -20.36
C THR A 197 -31.75 37.84 -20.06
N ILE A 198 -30.69 38.66 -19.94
CA ILE A 198 -30.83 40.11 -19.71
C ILE A 198 -31.58 40.78 -20.88
N ILE A 199 -31.21 40.46 -22.13
CA ILE A 199 -31.87 41.02 -23.33
C ILE A 199 -33.36 40.64 -23.40
N LEU A 200 -33.70 39.38 -23.06
CA LEU A 200 -35.10 38.94 -23.02
C LEU A 200 -35.90 39.63 -21.91
N SER A 201 -35.28 39.89 -20.75
CA SER A 201 -35.94 40.59 -19.64
C SER A 201 -36.18 42.08 -19.92
N THR A 202 -35.26 42.75 -20.62
CA THR A 202 -35.41 44.18 -20.94
C THR A 202 -36.43 44.40 -22.05
N THR A 203 -36.45 43.54 -23.07
CA THR A 203 -37.43 43.61 -24.16
C THR A 203 -38.86 43.37 -23.68
N THR A 204 -39.08 42.39 -22.79
CA THR A 204 -40.39 42.14 -22.17
C THR A 204 -40.85 43.31 -21.29
N LEU A 205 -39.95 43.91 -20.51
CA LEU A 205 -40.25 45.11 -19.70
C LEU A 205 -40.67 46.30 -20.58
N ILE A 206 -39.95 46.56 -21.68
CA ILE A 206 -40.26 47.65 -22.62
C ILE A 206 -41.64 47.46 -23.25
N LEU A 207 -41.96 46.24 -23.71
CA LEU A 207 -43.27 45.92 -24.27
C LEU A 207 -44.39 46.11 -23.23
N PHE A 208 -44.16 45.72 -21.98
CA PHE A 208 -45.11 45.92 -20.90
C PHE A 208 -45.38 47.40 -20.63
N ILE A 209 -44.34 48.24 -20.60
CA ILE A 209 -44.47 49.70 -20.45
C ILE A 209 -45.26 50.31 -21.62
N TYR A 210 -45.00 49.87 -22.85
CA TYR A 210 -45.73 50.34 -24.04
C TYR A 210 -47.23 50.00 -23.96
N LEU A 211 -47.56 48.76 -23.59
CA LEU A 211 -48.95 48.33 -23.41
C LEU A 211 -49.67 49.11 -22.30
N LEU A 212 -49.00 49.41 -21.18
CA LEU A 212 -49.53 50.27 -20.14
C LEU A 212 -49.82 51.68 -20.67
N PHE A 213 -48.89 52.26 -21.42
CA PHE A 213 -49.04 53.59 -21.99
C PHE A 213 -50.24 53.68 -22.96
N ASP A 214 -50.37 52.72 -23.87
CA ASP A 214 -51.50 52.61 -24.79
C ASP A 214 -52.84 52.43 -24.05
N TRP A 215 -52.84 51.63 -22.99
CA TRP A 215 -54.02 51.44 -22.14
C TRP A 215 -54.45 52.73 -21.44
N PHE A 216 -53.49 53.49 -20.88
CA PHE A 216 -53.76 54.81 -20.27
C PHE A 216 -54.29 55.81 -21.31
N LYS A 217 -53.74 55.80 -22.54
CA LYS A 217 -54.21 56.66 -23.63
C LYS A 217 -55.65 56.35 -24.04
N LYS A 218 -56.00 55.06 -24.18
CA LYS A 218 -57.38 54.62 -24.47
C LYS A 218 -58.36 54.99 -23.36
N ARG A 219 -57.95 54.93 -22.08
CA ARG A 219 -58.81 55.38 -20.96
C ARG A 219 -59.16 56.86 -21.04
N LYS A 220 -58.19 57.74 -21.38
CA LYS A 220 -58.44 59.19 -21.50
C LYS A 220 -59.46 59.56 -22.57
N GLN A 221 -59.55 58.80 -23.67
CA GLN A 221 -60.52 59.07 -24.75
C GLN A 221 -61.98 58.74 -24.40
N LYS A 222 -62.24 57.89 -23.39
CA LYS A 222 -63.61 57.55 -22.97
C LYS A 222 -64.23 58.53 -21.97
N THR A 223 -63.44 59.47 -21.44
CA THR A 223 -63.86 60.45 -20.42
C THR A 223 -64.16 61.84 -20.97
N ASN A 224 -64.06 62.03 -22.28
CA ASN A 224 -64.55 63.21 -23.01
C ASN A 224 -65.74 62.78 -23.88
#